data_AF-A0A6L3F1K1-F1
#
_entry.id   AF-A0A6L3F1K1-F1
#
_cell.length_a   1.000
_cell.length_b   1.000
_cell.length_c   1.000
_cell.angle_alpha   90.00
_cell.angle_beta   90.00
_cell.angle_gamma   90.00
#
_symmetry.space_group_name_H-M   'P 1'
#
loop_
_entity.id
_entity.type
_entity.pdbx_description
1 polymer ?
#
loop_
_entity_poly.entity_id
_entity_poly.type
_entity_poly.pdbx_seq_one_letter_code
_entity_poly.pdbx_strand_id
1 'polypeptide(L)'
;MALFQEIDLTTFTGGQITSIELGSVAEEIGLQPGDELLAINDNTVEDVIDVQFYSAEESLELLIRRGEELFIFEAERDYNQELGINFDHPTFDTDIRRCKNLCEFCFVLQMAPKFRRTLYIKDDDYRYSFLFGHYVTLTNLSKHDWWRIETMRLSPLYVSVHVTDLEQRRSYLRNQDAPHILDQL
;
A
#
# COMPACT_ATOMS: atom_id res chain seq x y z
N MET A 1 -8.10 19.19 -14.21
CA MET A 1 -9.04 18.07 -14.45
C MET A 1 -8.82 17.14 -13.29
N ALA A 2 -9.81 17.05 -12.38
CA ALA A 2 -9.70 16.23 -11.18
C ALA A 2 -9.43 14.76 -11.56
N LEU A 3 -8.38 14.18 -10.98
CA LEU A 3 -7.84 12.86 -11.37
C LEU A 3 -8.83 11.71 -11.10
N PHE A 4 -9.79 11.86 -10.19
CA PHE A 4 -10.79 10.83 -9.92
C PHE A 4 -11.87 10.68 -11.01
N GLN A 5 -11.91 11.55 -12.04
CA GLN A 5 -12.89 11.41 -13.15
C GLN A 5 -12.66 10.18 -14.05
N GLU A 6 -11.51 9.51 -13.92
CA GLU A 6 -11.18 8.31 -14.72
C GLU A 6 -11.48 6.98 -14.01
N ILE A 7 -11.92 7.01 -12.74
CA ILE A 7 -12.15 5.81 -11.92
C ILE A 7 -13.63 5.72 -11.53
N ASP A 8 -14.21 4.52 -11.68
CA ASP A 8 -15.56 4.25 -11.21
C ASP A 8 -15.57 4.11 -9.68
N LEU A 9 -15.91 5.21 -9.01
CA LEU A 9 -16.01 5.31 -7.55
C LEU A 9 -17.10 4.42 -6.94
N THR A 10 -17.90 3.70 -7.73
CA THR A 10 -18.81 2.66 -7.20
C THR A 10 -18.13 1.31 -7.04
N THR A 11 -17.01 1.08 -7.74
CA THR A 11 -16.26 -0.20 -7.71
C THR A 11 -14.88 -0.07 -7.09
N PHE A 12 -14.34 1.15 -7.01
CA PHE A 12 -13.08 1.43 -6.33
C PHE A 12 -13.18 1.13 -4.83
N THR A 13 -12.12 0.57 -4.26
CA THR A 13 -12.03 0.23 -2.83
C THR A 13 -11.00 1.11 -2.17
N GLY A 14 -11.40 1.79 -1.10
CA GLY A 14 -10.58 2.69 -0.31
C GLY A 14 -10.31 2.16 1.09
N GLY A 15 -9.73 3.02 1.93
CA GLY A 15 -9.33 2.66 3.29
C GLY A 15 -10.53 2.64 4.24
N GLN A 16 -10.85 1.45 4.76
CA GLN A 16 -11.89 1.28 5.78
C GLN A 16 -11.41 1.83 7.13
N ILE A 17 -12.10 2.85 7.64
CA ILE A 17 -11.77 3.53 8.89
C ILE A 17 -12.26 2.71 10.08
N THR A 18 -11.34 2.36 10.99
CA THR A 18 -11.64 1.57 12.19
C THR A 18 -11.72 2.42 13.45
N SER A 19 -10.92 3.48 13.55
CA SER A 19 -11.02 4.46 14.63
C SER A 19 -10.53 5.83 14.22
N ILE A 20 -11.07 6.85 14.88
CA ILE A 20 -10.66 8.25 14.77
C ILE A 20 -10.02 8.68 16.09
N GLU A 21 -8.94 9.43 16.01
CA GLU A 21 -8.21 9.94 17.16
C GLU A 21 -8.80 11.26 17.67
N LEU A 22 -8.81 11.44 19.00
CA LEU A 22 -9.31 12.65 19.64
C LEU A 22 -8.39 13.85 19.34
N GLY A 23 -8.97 15.00 18.99
CA GLY A 23 -8.27 16.23 18.62
C GLY A 23 -7.63 16.20 17.23
N SER A 24 -7.98 15.21 16.40
CA SER A 24 -7.50 15.08 15.03
C SER A 24 -8.37 15.83 14.03
N VAL A 25 -7.82 16.09 12.85
CA VAL A 25 -8.57 16.68 11.72
C VAL A 25 -9.81 15.86 11.39
N ALA A 26 -9.68 14.53 11.41
CA ALA A 26 -10.80 13.64 11.11
C ALA A 26 -11.94 13.71 12.14
N GLU A 27 -11.64 13.96 13.41
CA GLU A 27 -12.67 14.19 14.43
C GLU A 27 -13.40 15.52 14.18
N GLU A 28 -12.66 16.59 13.88
CA GLU A 28 -13.20 17.94 13.71
C GLU A 28 -14.21 18.04 12.55
N ILE A 29 -13.93 17.35 11.45
CA ILE A 29 -14.83 17.29 10.29
C ILE A 29 -15.91 16.21 10.41
N GLY A 30 -15.91 15.43 11.50
CA GLY A 30 -16.95 14.45 11.81
C GLY A 30 -16.87 13.16 11.00
N LEU A 31 -15.65 12.70 10.67
CA LEU A 31 -15.44 11.33 10.20
C LEU A 31 -15.72 10.34 11.35
N GLN A 32 -16.10 9.13 10.99
CA GLN A 32 -16.45 8.10 11.97
C GLN A 32 -15.97 6.71 11.53
N PRO A 33 -15.82 5.77 12.49
CA PRO A 33 -15.58 4.37 12.16
C PRO A 33 -16.66 3.81 11.22
N GLY A 34 -16.24 3.03 10.22
CA GLY A 34 -17.09 2.49 9.16
C GLY A 34 -17.21 3.38 7.92
N ASP A 35 -16.65 4.59 7.96
CA ASP A 35 -16.41 5.38 6.75
C ASP A 35 -15.28 4.75 5.91
N GLU A 36 -15.33 4.94 4.61
CA GLU A 36 -14.30 4.48 3.67
C GLU A 36 -13.67 5.68 2.96
N LEU A 37 -12.36 5.88 3.14
CA LEU A 37 -11.62 6.95 2.49
C LEU A 37 -11.20 6.54 1.08
N LEU A 38 -11.69 7.27 0.07
CA LEU A 38 -11.44 6.97 -1.34
C LEU A 38 -10.33 7.84 -1.94
N ALA A 39 -10.28 9.13 -1.59
CA ALA A 39 -9.33 10.07 -2.16
C ALA A 39 -9.02 11.24 -1.20
N ILE A 40 -7.85 11.84 -1.39
CA ILE A 40 -7.40 13.09 -0.75
C ILE A 40 -6.89 14.03 -1.85
N ASN A 41 -7.36 15.28 -1.87
CA ASN A 41 -6.91 16.33 -2.79
C ASN A 41 -6.89 15.86 -4.25
N ASP A 42 -8.04 15.38 -4.75
CA ASP A 42 -8.22 14.79 -6.08
C ASP A 42 -7.46 13.46 -6.37
N ASN A 43 -6.66 12.93 -5.44
CA ASN A 43 -5.87 11.72 -5.63
C ASN A 43 -6.47 10.52 -4.90
N THR A 44 -6.74 9.43 -5.62
CA THR A 44 -7.20 8.18 -4.99
C THR A 44 -6.13 7.59 -4.09
N VAL A 45 -6.55 6.99 -2.99
CA VAL A 45 -5.65 6.33 -2.04
C VAL A 45 -5.74 4.81 -2.20
N GLU A 46 -4.61 4.15 -2.42
CA GLU A 46 -4.50 2.70 -2.55
C GLU A 46 -4.01 2.04 -1.25
N ASP A 47 -3.44 2.82 -0.34
CA ASP A 47 -2.86 2.38 0.91
C ASP A 47 -2.62 3.56 1.88
N VAL A 48 -2.14 3.25 3.09
CA VAL A 48 -1.83 4.23 4.13
C VAL A 48 -0.66 5.16 3.77
N ILE A 49 0.21 4.77 2.82
CA ILE A 49 1.32 5.63 2.37
C ILE A 49 0.74 6.79 1.58
N ASP A 50 -0.22 6.53 0.68
CA ASP A 50 -0.92 7.58 -0.05
C ASP A 50 -1.63 8.55 0.89
N VAL A 51 -2.30 8.02 1.92
CA VAL A 51 -2.98 8.84 2.93
C VAL A 51 -1.97 9.75 3.63
N GLN A 52 -0.84 9.22 4.09
CA GLN A 52 0.20 10.02 4.76
C GLN A 52 0.84 11.04 3.81
N PHE A 53 1.02 10.68 2.54
CA PHE A 53 1.65 11.53 1.54
C PHE A 53 0.74 12.72 1.15
N TYR A 54 -0.51 12.45 0.77
CA TYR A 54 -1.45 13.48 0.33
C TYR A 54 -2.00 14.32 1.49
N SER A 55 -2.08 13.76 2.71
CA SER A 55 -2.50 14.53 3.89
C SER A 55 -1.41 15.47 4.43
N ALA A 56 -0.21 15.48 3.85
CA ALA A 56 0.87 16.39 4.23
C ALA A 56 0.58 17.87 3.89
N GLU A 57 -0.41 18.14 3.03
CA GLU A 57 -0.87 19.48 2.70
C GLU A 57 -1.71 20.10 3.83
N GLU A 58 -1.75 21.44 3.91
CA GLU A 58 -2.55 22.15 4.93
C GLU A 58 -4.05 22.13 4.60
N SER A 59 -4.42 22.30 3.33
CA SER A 59 -5.81 22.22 2.89
C SER A 59 -6.10 20.83 2.38
N LEU A 60 -7.11 20.19 2.94
CA LEU A 60 -7.49 18.82 2.65
C LEU A 60 -8.92 18.76 2.12
N GLU A 61 -9.10 18.07 1.01
CA GLU A 61 -10.39 17.62 0.50
C GLU A 61 -10.43 16.09 0.55
N LEU A 62 -11.28 15.52 1.40
CA LEU A 62 -11.41 14.09 1.60
C LEU A 62 -12.70 13.58 0.96
N LEU A 63 -12.56 12.64 0.03
CA LEU A 63 -13.69 11.93 -0.56
C LEU A 63 -13.95 10.66 0.26
N ILE A 64 -15.12 10.62 0.92
CA ILE A 64 -15.53 9.55 1.82
C ILE A 64 -16.75 8.83 1.26
N ARG A 65 -16.77 7.51 1.34
CA ARG A 65 -17.97 6.69 1.16
C ARG A 65 -18.50 6.26 2.51
N ARG A 66 -19.81 6.46 2.72
CA ARG A 66 -20.53 6.03 3.93
C ARG A 66 -21.80 5.33 3.50
N GLY A 67 -21.79 4.00 3.58
CA GLY A 67 -22.84 3.18 2.97
C GLY A 67 -22.83 3.31 1.44
N GLU A 68 -23.94 3.75 0.86
CA GLU A 68 -24.09 3.95 -0.59
C GLU A 68 -23.86 5.41 -1.02
N GLU A 69 -23.62 6.32 -0.07
CA GLU A 69 -23.49 7.76 -0.31
C GLU A 69 -22.01 8.19 -0.32
N LEU A 70 -21.71 9.18 -1.16
CA LEU A 70 -20.41 9.83 -1.24
C LEU A 70 -20.48 11.23 -0.62
N PHE A 71 -19.48 11.56 0.18
CA PHE A 71 -19.33 12.83 0.87
C PHE A 71 -17.98 13.43 0.54
N ILE A 72 -17.94 14.74 0.39
CA ILE A 72 -16.71 15.51 0.32
C ILE A 72 -16.62 16.31 1.61
N PHE A 73 -15.51 16.15 2.33
CA PHE A 73 -15.19 16.92 3.51
C PHE A 73 -13.98 17.80 3.21
N GLU A 74 -14.10 19.09 3.52
CA GLU A 74 -13.00 20.04 3.45
C GLU A 74 -12.49 20.30 4.87
N ALA A 75 -11.16 20.33 5.02
CA ALA A 75 -10.50 20.60 6.28
C ALA A 75 -9.27 21.50 6.07
N GLU A 76 -8.95 22.28 7.10
CA GLU A 76 -7.65 22.93 7.23
C GLU A 76 -6.91 22.27 8.39
N ARG A 77 -5.67 21.86 8.15
CA ARG A 77 -4.83 21.15 9.10
C ARG A 77 -3.88 22.13 9.77
N ASP A 78 -3.95 22.20 11.10
CA ASP A 78 -3.00 22.98 11.88
C ASP A 78 -1.60 22.36 11.86
N TYR A 79 -0.59 23.19 12.13
CA TYR A 79 0.80 22.73 12.22
C TYR A 79 0.96 21.65 13.31
N ASN A 80 1.54 20.50 12.93
CA ASN A 80 1.68 19.30 13.76
C ASN A 80 0.37 18.64 14.22
N GLN A 81 -0.79 19.03 13.69
CA GLN A 81 -2.01 18.27 13.90
C GLN A 81 -1.95 16.98 13.07
N GLU A 82 -2.44 15.86 13.61
CA GLU A 82 -2.49 14.61 12.86
C GLU A 82 -3.85 14.47 12.14
N LEU A 83 -3.85 13.75 11.02
CA LEU A 83 -5.12 13.39 10.35
C LEU A 83 -5.97 12.51 11.27
N GLY A 84 -5.33 11.63 12.06
CA GLY A 84 -5.95 10.82 13.11
C GLY A 84 -6.90 9.72 12.65
N ILE A 85 -6.65 9.17 11.45
CA ILE A 85 -7.44 8.06 10.89
C ILE A 85 -6.65 6.76 11.04
N ASN A 86 -7.29 5.76 11.64
CA ASN A 86 -6.77 4.40 11.69
C ASN A 86 -7.55 3.51 10.72
N PHE A 87 -6.83 2.66 9.99
CA PHE A 87 -7.40 1.77 8.96
C PHE A 87 -7.32 0.30 9.38
N ASP A 88 -8.22 -0.53 8.86
CA ASP A 88 -8.23 -1.98 9.13
C ASP A 88 -6.99 -2.69 8.56
N HIS A 89 -6.56 -2.26 7.39
CA HIS A 89 -5.40 -2.77 6.67
C HIS A 89 -4.52 -1.63 6.16
N PRO A 90 -3.20 -1.84 6.04
CA PRO A 90 -2.30 -0.83 5.47
C PRO A 90 -2.49 -0.65 3.96
N THR A 91 -3.09 -1.63 3.26
CA THR A 91 -3.35 -1.62 1.82
C THR A 91 -4.84 -1.78 1.57
N PHE A 92 -5.38 -1.06 0.59
CA PHE A 92 -6.82 -0.90 0.37
C PHE A 92 -7.29 -1.59 -0.93
N ASP A 93 -6.43 -1.56 -1.95
CA ASP A 93 -6.67 -2.18 -3.26
C ASP A 93 -6.66 -3.71 -3.20
N THR A 94 -5.84 -4.26 -2.31
CA THR A 94 -5.68 -5.68 -2.08
C THR A 94 -5.20 -5.88 -0.64
N ASP A 95 -5.35 -7.12 -0.14
CA ASP A 95 -4.58 -7.56 1.03
C ASP A 95 -3.08 -7.58 0.65
N ILE A 96 -2.24 -8.31 1.36
CA ILE A 96 -0.83 -8.38 1.01
C ILE A 96 -0.58 -8.97 -0.40
N ARG A 97 0.15 -8.24 -1.24
CA ARG A 97 0.53 -8.72 -2.58
C ARG A 97 1.40 -9.97 -2.46
N ARG A 98 0.95 -11.05 -3.09
CA ARG A 98 1.61 -12.35 -3.00
C ARG A 98 2.82 -12.47 -3.92
N CYS A 99 3.87 -13.10 -3.40
CA CYS A 99 5.08 -13.43 -4.14
C CYS A 99 4.80 -14.42 -5.28
N LYS A 100 5.25 -14.06 -6.49
CA LYS A 100 5.13 -14.88 -7.70
C LYS A 100 6.26 -15.90 -7.88
N ASN A 101 7.35 -15.77 -7.13
CA ASN A 101 8.51 -16.67 -7.24
C ASN A 101 8.24 -18.04 -6.62
N LEU A 102 8.89 -19.09 -7.09
CA LEU A 102 8.82 -20.45 -6.53
C LEU A 102 10.19 -20.89 -6.04
N CYS A 103 10.87 -20.02 -5.28
CA CYS A 103 12.26 -20.20 -4.91
C CYS A 103 12.51 -21.56 -4.27
N GLU A 104 13.61 -22.21 -4.64
CA GLU A 104 13.99 -23.51 -4.07
C GLU A 104 14.21 -23.44 -2.55
N PHE A 105 14.63 -22.27 -2.06
CA PHE A 105 14.87 -21.95 -0.66
C PHE A 105 13.68 -21.27 0.05
N CYS A 106 12.49 -21.25 -0.55
CA CYS A 106 11.35 -20.57 0.05
C CYS A 106 10.86 -21.28 1.32
N PHE A 107 11.06 -20.66 2.49
CA PHE A 107 10.63 -21.19 3.78
C PHE A 107 9.13 -21.52 3.83
N VAL A 108 8.30 -20.66 3.25
CA VAL A 108 6.84 -20.84 3.24
C VAL A 108 6.43 -22.09 2.44
N LEU A 109 7.11 -22.38 1.32
CA LEU A 109 6.84 -23.60 0.53
C LEU A 109 7.32 -24.87 1.23
N GLN A 110 8.26 -24.76 2.16
CA GLN A 110 8.81 -25.88 2.92
C GLN A 110 8.06 -26.14 4.24
N MET A 111 7.04 -25.33 4.57
CA MET A 111 6.25 -25.51 5.78
C MET A 111 5.39 -26.77 5.75
N ALA A 112 5.34 -27.50 6.87
CA ALA A 112 4.43 -28.64 7.03
C ALA A 112 2.96 -28.20 6.88
N PRO A 113 2.04 -29.08 6.45
CA PRO A 113 0.62 -28.73 6.33
C PRO A 113 -0.06 -28.56 7.70
N LYS A 114 -1.25 -27.93 7.71
CA LYS A 114 -2.15 -27.75 8.87
C LYS A 114 -1.73 -26.72 9.93
N PHE A 115 -0.84 -25.80 9.61
CA PHE A 115 -0.64 -24.57 10.39
C PHE A 115 -1.74 -23.53 10.12
N ARG A 116 -1.68 -22.40 10.84
CA ARG A 116 -2.56 -21.26 10.60
C ARG A 116 -2.41 -20.77 9.16
N ARG A 117 -3.54 -20.47 8.50
CA ARG A 117 -3.57 -20.08 7.07
C ARG A 117 -2.65 -18.90 6.75
N THR A 118 -2.56 -17.93 7.66
CA THR A 118 -1.72 -16.73 7.51
C THR A 118 -0.24 -17.04 7.38
N LEU A 119 0.24 -18.15 7.95
CA LEU A 119 1.66 -18.55 7.84
C LEU A 119 2.04 -19.07 6.45
N TYR A 120 1.06 -19.40 5.61
CA TYR A 120 1.29 -19.85 4.24
C TYR A 120 1.25 -18.71 3.22
N ILE A 121 1.07 -17.47 3.68
CA ILE A 121 1.11 -16.31 2.81
C ILE A 121 2.57 -16.02 2.47
N LYS A 122 2.89 -16.06 1.18
CA LYS A 122 4.18 -15.59 0.66
C LYS A 122 4.02 -14.12 0.29
N ASP A 123 4.56 -13.23 1.08
CA ASP A 123 4.58 -11.81 0.77
C ASP A 123 5.79 -11.43 -0.10
N ASP A 124 5.59 -10.38 -0.88
CA ASP A 124 6.61 -9.71 -1.70
C ASP A 124 6.07 -8.32 -2.07
N ASP A 125 5.51 -7.61 -1.10
CA ASP A 125 4.85 -6.31 -1.28
C ASP A 125 5.78 -5.19 -0.82
N TYR A 126 6.13 -4.26 -1.72
CA TYR A 126 7.05 -3.16 -1.41
C TYR A 126 6.48 -2.20 -0.36
N ARG A 127 5.15 -2.10 -0.25
CA ARG A 127 4.50 -1.24 0.75
C ARG A 127 4.74 -1.78 2.16
N TYR A 128 4.65 -3.10 2.32
CA TYR A 128 5.01 -3.78 3.57
C TYR A 128 6.51 -3.74 3.84
N SER A 129 7.35 -3.75 2.80
CA SER A 129 8.77 -3.49 2.97
C SER A 129 9.04 -2.11 3.58
N PHE A 130 8.39 -1.07 3.05
CA PHE A 130 8.57 0.29 3.54
C PHE A 130 8.01 0.47 4.96
N LEU A 131 6.77 0.00 5.19
CA LEU A 131 6.06 0.21 6.45
C LEU A 131 6.59 -0.66 7.61
N PHE A 132 6.97 -1.91 7.33
CA PHE A 132 7.24 -2.92 8.36
C PHE A 132 8.59 -3.62 8.19
N GLY A 133 9.36 -3.31 7.16
CA GLY A 133 10.68 -3.91 6.93
C GLY A 133 10.64 -5.34 6.37
N HIS A 134 9.55 -5.72 5.73
CA HIS A 134 9.46 -7.00 5.02
C HIS A 134 10.45 -7.04 3.84
N TYR A 135 10.96 -8.22 3.52
CA TYR A 135 11.92 -8.37 2.43
C TYR A 135 11.22 -8.57 1.09
N VAL A 136 11.66 -7.83 0.07
CA VAL A 136 11.14 -7.93 -1.29
C VAL A 136 12.21 -8.36 -2.29
N THR A 137 11.76 -9.02 -3.35
CA THR A 137 12.61 -9.49 -4.45
C THR A 137 12.62 -8.56 -5.64
N LEU A 138 11.71 -7.57 -5.69
CA LEU A 138 11.50 -6.61 -6.79
C LEU A 138 11.05 -7.26 -8.12
N THR A 139 10.52 -8.49 -8.08
CA THR A 139 10.13 -9.23 -9.29
C THR A 139 8.65 -9.09 -9.68
N ASN A 140 7.85 -8.42 -8.86
CA ASN A 140 6.41 -8.26 -9.04
C ASN A 140 5.95 -6.79 -9.00
N LEU A 141 6.86 -5.85 -9.27
CA LEU A 141 6.59 -4.43 -9.38
C LEU A 141 6.17 -4.05 -10.80
N SER A 142 5.06 -3.33 -10.90
CA SER A 142 4.56 -2.70 -12.12
C SER A 142 5.26 -1.36 -12.37
N LYS A 143 5.04 -0.77 -13.54
CA LYS A 143 5.53 0.59 -13.83
C LYS A 143 4.96 1.63 -12.87
N HIS A 144 3.70 1.45 -12.44
CA HIS A 144 3.06 2.33 -11.47
C HIS A 144 3.74 2.25 -10.10
N ASP A 145 4.04 1.03 -9.64
CA ASP A 145 4.74 0.84 -8.36
C ASP A 145 6.13 1.51 -8.37
N TRP A 146 6.89 1.34 -9.46
CA TRP A 146 8.19 2.01 -9.63
C TRP A 146 8.07 3.54 -9.62
N TRP A 147 7.10 4.08 -10.35
CA TRP A 147 6.82 5.51 -10.34
C TRP A 147 6.47 6.03 -8.94
N ARG A 148 5.66 5.28 -8.16
CA ARG A 148 5.33 5.62 -6.77
C ARG A 148 6.57 5.61 -5.88
N ILE A 149 7.37 4.55 -5.92
CA ILE A 149 8.62 4.42 -5.14
C ILE A 149 9.54 5.63 -5.37
N GLU A 150 9.72 6.02 -6.63
CA GLU A 150 10.57 7.15 -7.00
C GLU A 150 9.98 8.50 -6.57
N THR A 151 8.70 8.74 -6.88
CA THR A 151 8.02 10.02 -6.66
C THR A 151 7.84 10.32 -5.17
N MET A 152 7.45 9.32 -4.40
CA MET A 152 7.23 9.42 -2.95
C MET A 152 8.50 9.13 -2.14
N ARG A 153 9.62 8.80 -2.79
CA ARG A 153 10.92 8.49 -2.16
C ARG A 153 10.82 7.39 -1.10
N LEU A 154 10.10 6.32 -1.40
CA LEU A 154 9.85 5.23 -0.47
C LEU A 154 11.14 4.46 -0.15
N SER A 155 11.74 4.79 1.00
CA SER A 155 13.03 4.26 1.44
C SER A 155 13.08 4.20 2.97
N PRO A 156 13.64 3.13 3.56
CA PRO A 156 14.30 2.01 2.90
C PRO A 156 13.31 0.98 2.32
N LEU A 157 13.73 0.33 1.22
CA LEU A 157 13.18 -0.97 0.80
C LEU A 157 14.19 -2.07 1.14
N TYR A 158 13.74 -3.12 1.81
CA TYR A 158 14.57 -4.22 2.25
C TYR A 158 14.65 -5.26 1.13
N VAL A 159 15.64 -5.12 0.27
CA VAL A 159 15.76 -5.98 -0.92
C VAL A 159 16.54 -7.25 -0.58
N SER A 160 15.93 -8.41 -0.86
CA SER A 160 16.59 -9.71 -0.69
C SER A 160 17.29 -10.15 -1.97
N VAL A 161 18.63 -10.07 -1.97
CA VAL A 161 19.47 -10.47 -3.10
C VAL A 161 20.27 -11.71 -2.74
N HIS A 162 19.96 -12.83 -3.40
CA HIS A 162 20.66 -14.11 -3.19
C HIS A 162 21.77 -14.34 -4.22
N VAL A 163 21.57 -13.86 -5.46
CA VAL A 163 22.53 -13.94 -6.56
C VAL A 163 22.29 -12.77 -7.52
N THR A 164 23.37 -12.22 -8.08
CA THR A 164 23.33 -11.09 -9.01
C THR A 164 23.38 -11.52 -10.48
N ASP A 165 23.97 -12.67 -10.78
CA ASP A 165 23.93 -13.27 -12.12
C ASP A 165 22.47 -13.54 -12.56
N LEU A 166 22.10 -13.06 -13.75
CA LEU A 166 20.72 -13.09 -14.23
C LEU A 166 20.17 -14.50 -14.43
N GLU A 167 20.95 -15.37 -15.07
CA GLU A 167 20.51 -16.73 -15.38
C GLU A 167 20.32 -17.53 -14.08
N GLN A 168 21.27 -17.39 -13.15
CA GLN A 168 21.18 -18.01 -11.84
C GLN A 168 20.03 -17.44 -11.01
N ARG A 169 19.81 -16.13 -11.04
CA ARG A 169 18.68 -15.48 -10.34
C ARG A 169 17.34 -16.06 -10.81
N ARG A 170 17.14 -16.15 -12.13
CA ARG A 170 15.92 -16.72 -12.71
C ARG A 170 15.74 -18.19 -12.35
N SER A 171 16.83 -18.96 -12.35
CA SER A 171 16.86 -20.36 -11.94
C SER A 171 16.44 -20.52 -10.47
N TYR A 172 17.12 -19.83 -9.54
CA TYR A 172 16.88 -19.95 -8.10
C TYR A 172 15.50 -19.45 -7.66
N LEU A 173 15.02 -18.35 -8.26
CA LEU A 173 13.67 -17.83 -8.00
C LEU A 173 12.58 -18.66 -8.70
N ARG A 174 12.97 -19.54 -9.63
CA ARG A 174 12.08 -20.25 -10.56
C ARG A 174 11.11 -19.30 -11.25
N ASN A 175 11.64 -18.17 -11.72
CA ASN A 175 10.91 -17.09 -12.38
C ASN A 175 11.73 -16.60 -13.60
N GLN A 176 11.30 -16.96 -14.80
CA GLN A 176 12.01 -16.64 -16.05
C GLN A 176 11.91 -15.16 -16.43
N ASP A 177 10.90 -14.46 -15.91
CA ASP A 177 10.67 -13.04 -16.19
C ASP A 177 11.35 -12.13 -15.16
N ALA A 178 12.05 -12.71 -14.17
CA ALA A 178 12.77 -11.92 -13.18
C ALA A 178 13.81 -11.00 -13.87
N PRO A 179 13.76 -9.68 -13.63
CA PRO A 179 14.74 -8.75 -14.18
C PRO A 179 16.12 -8.90 -13.54
N HIS A 180 17.11 -8.28 -14.17
CA HIS A 180 18.47 -8.18 -13.64
C HIS A 180 18.47 -7.29 -12.40
N ILE A 181 18.86 -7.85 -11.25
CA ILE A 181 18.70 -7.15 -9.96
C ILE A 181 19.54 -5.87 -9.87
N LEU A 182 20.74 -5.84 -10.46
CA LEU A 182 21.58 -4.64 -10.40
C LEU A 182 21.02 -3.45 -11.17
N ASP A 183 20.10 -3.67 -12.11
CA ASP A 183 19.44 -2.58 -12.84
C ASP A 183 18.27 -1.98 -12.03
N GLN A 184 17.89 -2.65 -10.93
CA GLN A 184 16.76 -2.28 -10.07
C GLN A 184 17.20 -1.68 -8.72
N LEU A 185 18.51 -1.62 -8.45
CA LEU A 185 19.12 -1.09 -7.23
C LEU A 185 19.77 0.26 -7.50
#